data_AF-A0A7S0RBS3-F1
#
_entry.id   AF-A0A7S0RBS3-F1
#
_cell.length_a   1.000
_cell.length_b   1.000
_cell.length_c   1.000
_cell.angle_alpha   90.00
_cell.angle_beta   90.00
_cell.angle_gamma   90.00
#
_symmetry.space_group_name_H-M   'P 1'
#
loop_
_entity.id
_entity.type
_entity.pdbx_description
1 polymer ?
#
loop_
_entity_poly.entity_id
_entity_poly.type
_entity_poly.pdbx_seq_one_letter_code
_entity_poly.pdbx_strand_id
1 'polypeptide(L)'
;KNVRYGQPYQRAVYNASLLVEARRWHVEEYEAVCADITPARLEAFVKRLHQRVFVEAFVAGNVSQADAEALIVRVENMMCEQLGAKPLFKSQRKQDRIVRLPERARVKFVEDCPNPDESNSAYDLVLQVGQRDLQ
;
A
#
# COMPACT_ATOMS: atom_id res chain seq x y z
N LYS A 1 1.78 -15.95 5.30
CA LYS A 1 2.00 -16.95 4.22
C LYS A 1 3.28 -16.56 3.49
N ASN A 2 4.21 -17.48 3.25
CA ASN A 2 5.49 -17.14 2.62
C ASN A 2 5.29 -16.89 1.11
N VAL A 3 5.61 -15.69 0.63
CA VAL A 3 5.44 -15.27 -0.78
C VAL A 3 6.35 -16.07 -1.72
N ARG A 4 7.53 -16.49 -1.24
CA ARG A 4 8.49 -17.27 -2.03
C ARG A 4 7.94 -18.62 -2.47
N TYR A 5 7.14 -19.25 -1.62
CA TYR A 5 6.46 -20.53 -1.88
C TYR A 5 5.00 -20.36 -2.32
N GLY A 6 4.64 -19.18 -2.82
CA GLY A 6 3.33 -18.91 -3.40
C GLY A 6 3.16 -19.57 -4.78
N GLN A 7 1.92 -19.61 -5.28
CA GLN A 7 1.64 -20.13 -6.61
C GLN A 7 2.13 -19.17 -7.71
N PRO A 8 2.49 -19.65 -8.92
CA PRO A 8 3.09 -18.82 -9.97
C PRO A 8 2.21 -17.62 -10.37
N TYR A 9 0.89 -17.78 -10.43
CA TYR A 9 -0.01 -16.67 -10.78
C TYR A 9 0.00 -15.55 -9.72
N GLN A 10 0.14 -15.88 -8.43
CA GLN A 10 0.18 -14.88 -7.36
C GLN A 10 1.42 -14.01 -7.50
N ARG A 11 2.53 -14.61 -7.95
CA ARG A 11 3.79 -13.91 -8.24
C ARG A 11 3.67 -13.04 -9.49
N ALA A 12 3.06 -13.57 -10.56
CA ALA A 12 2.84 -12.80 -11.79
C ALA A 12 2.03 -11.52 -11.50
N VAL A 13 0.91 -11.65 -10.76
CA VAL A 13 0.09 -10.50 -10.34
C VAL A 13 0.85 -9.56 -9.40
N TYR A 14 1.61 -10.10 -8.43
CA TYR A 14 2.42 -9.30 -7.51
C TYR A 14 3.47 -8.46 -8.24
N ASN A 15 4.25 -9.07 -9.13
CA ASN A 15 5.28 -8.39 -9.92
C ASN A 15 4.67 -7.39 -10.90
N ALA A 16 3.56 -7.73 -11.56
CA ALA A 16 2.84 -6.80 -12.41
C ALA A 16 2.39 -5.55 -11.63
N SER A 17 1.82 -5.74 -10.43
CA SER A 17 1.40 -4.62 -9.56
C SER A 17 2.56 -3.73 -9.12
N LEU A 18 3.71 -4.31 -8.78
CA LEU A 18 4.93 -3.56 -8.44
C LEU A 18 5.44 -2.68 -9.59
N LEU A 19 5.37 -3.17 -10.83
CA LEU A 19 5.85 -2.44 -12.00
C LEU A 19 4.96 -1.25 -12.38
N VAL A 20 3.67 -1.31 -12.05
CA VAL A 20 2.70 -0.28 -12.44
C VAL A 20 2.32 0.67 -11.31
N GLU A 21 2.59 0.33 -10.05
CA GLU A 21 2.36 1.20 -8.90
C GLU A 21 3.49 2.23 -8.71
N ALA A 22 3.15 3.47 -8.33
CA ALA A 22 4.15 4.53 -8.20
C ALA A 22 5.06 4.41 -6.96
N ARG A 23 4.62 3.74 -5.89
CA ARG A 23 5.36 3.64 -4.63
C ARG A 23 5.09 2.30 -3.95
N ARG A 24 5.92 1.31 -4.24
CA ARG A 24 5.88 0.02 -3.58
C ARG A 24 7.27 -0.60 -3.55
N TRP A 25 7.61 -1.26 -2.44
CA TRP A 25 8.86 -1.98 -2.25
C TRP A 25 8.63 -3.47 -2.48
N HIS A 26 9.62 -4.13 -3.09
CA HIS A 26 9.66 -5.58 -3.26
C HIS A 26 9.85 -6.27 -1.90
N VAL A 27 9.38 -7.50 -1.78
CA VAL A 27 9.46 -8.26 -0.52
C VAL A 27 10.91 -8.50 -0.09
N GLU A 28 11.82 -8.66 -1.05
CA GLU A 28 13.26 -8.82 -0.79
C GLU A 28 13.89 -7.56 -0.20
N GLU A 29 13.40 -6.37 -0.56
CA GLU A 29 13.88 -5.12 0.04
C GLU A 29 13.47 -5.04 1.51
N TYR A 30 12.27 -5.51 1.86
CA TYR A 30 11.87 -5.65 3.27
C TYR A 30 12.72 -6.68 4.01
N GLU A 31 12.98 -7.84 3.39
CA GLU A 31 13.82 -8.89 3.99
C GLU A 31 15.23 -8.38 4.27
N ALA A 32 15.83 -7.65 3.32
CA ALA A 32 17.17 -7.09 3.43
C ALA A 32 17.34 -6.11 4.60
N VAL A 33 16.30 -5.34 4.95
CA VAL A 33 16.34 -4.35 6.04
C VAL A 33 15.72 -4.84 7.35
N CYS A 34 15.06 -6.00 7.33
CA CYS A 34 14.30 -6.50 8.49
C CYS A 34 15.22 -6.74 9.71
N ALA A 35 16.43 -7.26 9.47
CA ALA A 35 17.42 -7.54 10.51
C ALA A 35 17.89 -6.26 11.26
N ASP A 36 17.79 -5.09 10.63
CA ASP A 36 18.20 -3.82 11.21
C ASP A 36 17.13 -3.17 12.13
N ILE A 37 15.96 -3.79 12.24
CA ILE A 37 14.85 -3.29 13.05
C ILE A 37 15.07 -3.69 14.51
N THR A 38 15.26 -2.70 15.38
CA THR A 38 15.39 -2.90 16.83
C THR A 38 14.15 -2.36 17.57
N PRO A 39 13.87 -2.85 18.79
CA PRO A 39 12.77 -2.32 19.61
C PRO A 39 12.83 -0.80 19.78
N ALA A 40 14.01 -0.25 20.05
CA ALA A 40 14.22 1.20 20.19
C ALA A 40 13.91 1.98 18.90
N ARG A 41 14.29 1.44 17.73
CA ARG A 41 13.96 2.05 16.43
C ARG A 41 12.46 2.00 16.16
N LEU A 42 11.80 0.90 16.51
CA LEU A 42 10.36 0.76 16.37
C LEU A 42 9.60 1.74 17.26
N GLU A 43 9.98 1.88 18.54
CA GLU A 43 9.38 2.85 19.45
C GLU A 43 9.56 4.29 18.95
N ALA A 44 10.75 4.65 18.47
CA ALA A 44 11.00 5.94 17.86
C ALA A 44 10.16 6.16 16.59
N PHE A 45 10.00 5.12 15.77
CA PHE A 45 9.18 5.15 14.57
C PHE A 45 7.70 5.37 14.89
N VAL A 46 7.14 4.66 15.88
CA VAL A 46 5.73 4.81 16.30
C VAL A 46 5.46 6.25 16.76
N LYS A 47 6.37 6.83 17.56
CA LYS A 47 6.28 8.23 17.98
C LYS A 47 6.31 9.20 16.79
N ARG A 48 7.05 8.89 15.73
CA ARG A 48 7.09 9.70 14.51
C ARG A 48 5.85 9.52 13.63
N LEU A 49 5.32 8.29 13.58
CA LEU A 49 4.20 7.91 12.70
C LEU A 49 2.94 8.73 12.98
N HIS A 50 2.62 9.00 14.25
CA HIS A 50 1.42 9.76 14.62
C HIS A 50 1.62 11.27 14.71
N GLN A 51 2.82 11.81 14.46
CA GLN A 51 3.06 13.26 14.62
C GLN A 51 2.19 14.11 13.69
N ARG A 52 1.96 13.60 12.47
CA ARG A 52 1.08 14.23 11.50
C ARG A 52 0.24 13.21 10.77
N VAL A 53 -1.07 13.35 10.84
CA VAL A 53 -2.02 12.37 10.29
C VAL A 53 -3.05 13.06 9.42
N PHE A 54 -3.50 12.34 8.39
CA PHE A 54 -4.71 12.64 7.65
C PHE A 54 -5.59 11.39 7.74
N VAL A 55 -6.84 11.56 8.15
CA VAL A 55 -7.82 10.47 8.27
C VAL A 55 -8.90 10.68 7.22
N GLU A 56 -9.16 9.62 6.47
CA GLU A 56 -10.28 9.52 5.55
C GLU A 56 -11.14 8.34 6.03
N ALA A 57 -12.43 8.59 6.26
CA ALA A 57 -13.33 7.63 6.87
C ALA A 57 -14.61 7.52 6.06
N PHE A 58 -15.05 6.29 5.85
CA PHE A 58 -16.33 5.96 5.25
C PHE A 58 -17.17 5.23 6.30
N VAL A 59 -18.31 5.83 6.68
CA VAL A 59 -19.23 5.26 7.66
C VAL A 59 -20.51 4.84 6.93
N ALA A 60 -20.86 3.56 7.03
CA ALA A 60 -22.06 3.01 6.41
C ALA A 60 -22.70 1.95 7.32
N GLY A 61 -24.04 1.91 7.33
CA GLY A 61 -24.82 0.95 8.11
C GLY A 61 -26.03 1.60 8.79
N ASN A 62 -26.58 0.92 9.80
CA ASN A 62 -27.66 1.45 10.64
C ASN A 62 -27.10 2.43 11.68
N VAL A 63 -26.68 3.60 11.22
CA VAL A 63 -26.11 4.66 12.05
C VAL A 63 -26.70 5.99 11.60
N SER A 64 -27.06 6.85 12.56
CA SER A 64 -27.50 8.19 12.21
C SER A 64 -26.31 9.05 11.76
N GLN A 65 -26.58 10.13 11.03
CA GLN A 65 -25.53 11.09 10.67
C GLN A 65 -24.83 11.65 11.92
N ALA A 66 -25.60 11.97 12.97
CA ALA A 66 -25.07 12.52 14.22
C ALA A 66 -24.13 11.52 14.91
N ASP A 67 -24.49 10.23 14.95
CA ASP A 67 -23.63 9.19 15.53
C ASP A 67 -22.36 8.99 14.71
N ALA A 68 -22.44 9.08 13.38
CA ALA A 68 -21.28 9.01 12.50
C ALA A 68 -20.32 10.20 12.73
N GLU A 69 -20.84 11.43 12.82
CA GLU A 69 -20.04 12.62 13.11
C GLU A 69 -19.40 12.54 14.50
N ALA A 70 -20.15 12.09 15.52
CA ALA A 70 -19.63 11.86 16.87
C ALA A 70 -18.49 10.83 16.89
N LEU A 71 -18.57 9.78 16.06
CA LEU A 71 -17.49 8.79 15.92
C LEU A 71 -16.22 9.43 15.34
N ILE A 72 -16.35 10.26 14.31
CA ILE A 72 -15.19 10.96 13.71
C ILE A 72 -14.57 11.93 14.70
N VAL A 73 -15.37 12.72 15.41
CA VAL A 73 -14.89 13.63 16.46
C VAL A 73 -14.15 12.86 17.56
N ARG A 74 -14.65 11.70 17.97
CA ARG A 74 -13.97 10.87 18.97
C ARG A 74 -12.61 10.37 18.49
N VAL A 75 -12.50 9.98 17.21
CA VAL A 75 -11.22 9.58 16.61
C VAL A 75 -10.26 10.77 16.53
N GLU A 76 -10.75 11.93 16.13
CA GLU A 76 -9.95 13.16 16.06
C GLU A 76 -9.42 13.57 17.44
N ASN A 77 -10.27 13.60 18.47
CA ASN A 77 -9.87 13.93 19.84
C ASN A 77 -8.84 12.94 20.37
N MET A 78 -8.99 11.64 20.12
CA MET A 78 -7.98 10.64 20.49
C MET A 78 -6.62 10.97 19.84
N MET A 79 -6.60 11.27 18.54
CA MET A 79 -5.35 11.58 17.85
C MET A 79 -4.72 12.90 18.32
N CYS A 80 -5.52 13.95 18.47
CA CYS A 80 -5.03 15.28 18.84
C CYS A 80 -4.66 15.37 20.32
N GLU A 81 -5.50 14.88 21.23
CA GLU A 81 -5.35 15.05 22.67
C GLU A 81 -4.46 13.98 23.29
N GLN A 82 -4.58 12.71 22.87
CA GLN A 82 -3.80 11.61 23.48
C GLN A 82 -2.47 11.40 22.76
N LEU A 83 -2.43 11.53 21.43
CA LEU A 83 -1.24 11.28 20.62
C LEU A 83 -0.51 12.55 20.18
N GLY A 84 -1.08 13.74 20.42
CA GLY A 84 -0.47 15.02 20.01
C GLY A 84 -0.33 15.17 18.49
N ALA A 85 -1.15 14.46 17.72
CA ALA A 85 -1.10 14.46 16.27
C ALA A 85 -1.50 15.83 15.71
N LYS A 86 -0.83 16.24 14.63
CA LYS A 86 -1.18 17.46 13.88
C LYS A 86 -1.73 17.10 12.51
N PRO A 87 -2.47 18.00 11.85
CA PRO A 87 -2.89 17.75 10.47
C PRO A 87 -1.70 17.58 9.52
N LEU A 88 -1.77 16.56 8.66
CA LEU A 88 -0.84 16.39 7.55
C LEU A 88 -1.01 17.53 6.53
N PHE A 89 0.08 18.06 5.99
CA PHE A 89 0.00 19.10 4.97
C PHE A 89 -0.67 18.56 3.70
N LYS A 90 -1.47 19.40 3.02
CA LYS A 90 -2.17 19.00 1.78
C LYS A 90 -1.20 18.47 0.72
N SER A 91 -0.01 19.05 0.61
CA SER A 91 1.06 18.62 -0.31
C SER A 91 1.67 17.26 0.02
N GLN A 92 1.52 16.78 1.26
CA GLN A 92 2.04 15.48 1.71
C GLN A 92 1.01 14.36 1.65
N ARG A 93 -0.26 14.66 1.30
CA ARG A 93 -1.29 13.63 1.14
C ARG A 93 -0.87 12.65 0.05
N LYS A 94 -1.19 11.37 0.26
CA LYS A 94 -0.94 10.33 -0.73
C LYS A 94 -1.62 10.73 -2.03
N GLN A 95 -0.90 10.56 -3.13
CA GLN A 95 -1.44 10.74 -4.46
C GLN A 95 -1.56 9.36 -5.09
N ASP A 96 -2.75 9.04 -5.57
CA ASP A 96 -3.00 7.79 -6.28
C ASP A 96 -2.46 7.94 -7.70
N ARG A 97 -1.23 7.48 -7.88
CA ARG A 97 -0.51 7.52 -9.15
C ARG A 97 -0.16 6.11 -9.57
N ILE A 98 -0.27 5.89 -10.87
CA ILE A 98 0.24 4.70 -11.56
C ILE A 98 1.33 5.12 -12.55
N VAL A 99 2.23 4.21 -12.86
CA VAL A 99 3.24 4.41 -13.91
C VAL A 99 2.52 4.49 -15.26
N ARG A 100 2.80 5.55 -16.04
CA ARG A 100 2.34 5.64 -17.43
C ARG A 100 3.30 4.88 -18.33
N LEU A 101 2.84 3.78 -18.90
CA LEU A 101 3.55 3.02 -19.91
C LEU A 101 3.71 3.88 -21.18
N PRO A 102 4.87 3.81 -21.87
CA PRO A 102 5.05 4.52 -23.12
C PRO A 102 4.09 4.00 -24.20
N GLU A 103 3.72 4.88 -25.13
CA GLU A 103 2.83 4.50 -26.22
C GLU A 103 3.45 3.37 -27.07
N ARG A 104 2.62 2.35 -27.36
CA ARG A 104 3.01 1.16 -28.14
C ARG A 104 4.19 0.37 -27.53
N ALA A 105 4.50 0.57 -26.24
CA ALA A 105 5.53 -0.21 -25.56
C ALA A 105 5.09 -1.66 -25.32
N ARG A 106 6.02 -2.59 -25.48
CA ARG A 106 5.89 -3.99 -25.06
C ARG A 106 6.97 -4.25 -24.01
N VAL A 107 6.59 -4.21 -22.75
CA VAL A 107 7.49 -4.50 -21.63
C VAL A 107 7.27 -5.96 -21.21
N LYS A 108 8.37 -6.69 -21.01
CA LYS A 108 8.34 -8.07 -20.53
C LYS A 108 9.19 -8.17 -19.27
N PHE A 109 8.59 -8.71 -18.22
CA PHE A 109 9.29 -9.13 -17.02
C PHE A 109 9.17 -10.65 -16.90
N VAL A 110 10.29 -11.33 -16.66
CA VAL A 110 10.36 -12.79 -16.54
C VAL A 110 11.20 -13.12 -15.33
N GLU A 111 10.72 -14.07 -14.56
CA GLU A 111 11.39 -14.59 -13.38
C GLU A 111 11.12 -16.10 -13.32
N ASP A 112 12.12 -16.89 -12.94
CA ASP A 112 11.93 -18.31 -12.68
C ASP A 112 11.14 -18.50 -11.39
N CYS A 113 10.35 -19.57 -11.31
CA CYS A 113 9.67 -19.92 -10.06
C CYS A 113 10.71 -20.34 -9.01
N PRO A 114 10.88 -19.61 -7.90
CA PRO A 114 11.86 -19.97 -6.88
C PRO A 114 11.39 -21.10 -5.99
N ASN A 115 10.14 -21.57 -6.15
CA ASN A 115 9.64 -22.76 -5.50
C ASN A 115 9.97 -24.00 -6.37
N PRO A 116 10.95 -24.83 -5.99
CA PRO A 116 11.36 -25.98 -6.80
C PRO A 116 10.29 -27.07 -6.89
N ASP A 117 9.34 -27.09 -5.95
CA ASP A 117 8.24 -28.06 -5.90
C ASP A 117 7.04 -27.67 -6.78
N GLU A 118 7.11 -26.51 -7.44
CA GLU A 118 6.05 -25.99 -8.33
C GLU A 118 6.52 -26.02 -9.78
N SER A 119 5.95 -26.93 -10.57
CA SER A 119 6.28 -27.12 -11.98
C SER A 119 5.42 -26.27 -12.93
N ASN A 120 4.36 -25.62 -12.43
CA ASN A 120 3.51 -24.79 -13.26
C ASN A 120 4.17 -23.45 -13.60
N SER A 121 3.67 -22.83 -14.68
CA SER A 121 3.99 -21.45 -15.05
C SER A 121 2.73 -20.61 -15.10
N ALA A 122 2.88 -19.30 -14.98
CA ALA A 122 1.80 -18.34 -15.15
C ALA A 122 2.34 -17.07 -15.77
N TYR A 123 1.48 -16.32 -16.46
CA TYR A 123 1.75 -14.97 -16.92
C TYR A 123 0.57 -14.08 -16.57
N ASP A 124 0.85 -12.79 -16.38
CA ASP A 124 -0.17 -11.75 -16.23
C ASP A 124 0.02 -10.72 -17.35
N LEU A 125 -1.09 -10.30 -17.97
CA LEU A 125 -1.09 -9.36 -19.08
C LEU A 125 -1.78 -8.08 -18.66
N VAL A 126 -0.98 -7.04 -18.44
CA VAL A 126 -1.49 -5.69 -18.14
C VAL A 126 -1.58 -4.87 -19.42
N LEU A 127 -2.80 -4.49 -19.78
CA LEU A 127 -3.07 -3.54 -20.87
C LEU A 127 -3.48 -2.20 -20.27
N GLN A 128 -2.55 -1.26 -20.21
CA GLN A 128 -2.87 0.08 -19.72
C GLN A 128 -3.68 0.86 -20.77
N VAL A 129 -4.86 1.31 -20.36
CA VAL A 129 -5.76 2.15 -21.16
C VAL A 129 -5.76 3.59 -20.62
N GLY A 130 -6.69 4.41 -21.11
CA GLY A 130 -6.86 5.79 -20.65
C GLY A 130 -7.15 5.91 -19.15
N GLN A 131 -7.01 7.13 -18.63
CA GLN A 131 -7.37 7.44 -17.25
C GLN A 131 -8.87 7.22 -17.05
N ARG A 132 -9.24 6.64 -15.91
CA ARG A 132 -10.64 6.55 -15.51
C ARG A 132 -11.10 7.92 -15.02
N ASP A 133 -12.16 8.43 -15.62
CA ASP A 133 -12.91 9.54 -15.04
C ASP A 133 -13.59 9.04 -13.76
N LEU A 134 -13.20 9.61 -12.62
CA LEU A 134 -13.90 9.41 -11.37
C LEU A 134 -15.14 10.30 -11.42
N GLN A 135 -16.30 9.72 -11.75
CA GLN A 135 -17.60 10.36 -11.53
C GLN A 135 -17.94 10.42 -10.05
#